data_AF-F0GJF7-F1
#
_entry.id   AF-F0GJF7-F1
#
_cell.length_a   1.000
_cell.length_b   1.000
_cell.length_c   1.000
_cell.angle_alpha   90.00
_cell.angle_beta   90.00
_cell.angle_gamma   90.00
#
_symmetry.space_group_name_H-M   'P 1'
#
loop_
_entity.id
_entity.type
_entity.pdbx_description
1 polymer ?
#
loop_
_entity_poly.entity_id
_entity_poly.type
_entity_poly.pdbx_seq_one_letter_code
_entity_poly.pdbx_strand_id
1 'polypeptide(L)'
;MTLYDVVTLTVKIGANAQVFEGIQASGDPQGGRLLGCWYSDIGTLGQVLVLRGYASEAALVAERKRMLLEGNPFGCGDAIVDVKTASYALFPFLPPIEPAVHGGIYEMRVYGTKLGSLQQTIDVWEQAVPERIKRSPLVGAMYALDGDVPRFLNIWPYASVDERSRIRAEAVKDGIWPPKGGPAHLTTMASTICVPAPFSPLR
;
A
#
# COMPACT_ATOMS: atom_id res chain seq x y z
N MET A 1 9.39 2.54 -12.22
CA MET A 1 7.91 2.57 -12.34
C MET A 1 7.42 3.78 -11.58
N THR A 2 6.43 4.51 -12.10
CA THR A 2 5.93 5.76 -11.47
C THR A 2 4.47 5.68 -11.05
N LEU A 3 3.74 4.71 -11.61
CA LEU A 3 2.34 4.43 -11.30
C LEU A 3 2.22 3.09 -10.62
N TYR A 4 1.27 3.04 -9.69
CA TYR A 4 1.03 1.88 -8.87
C TYR A 4 -0.46 1.60 -8.82
N ASP A 5 -0.82 0.35 -8.63
CA ASP A 5 -2.14 0.03 -8.16
C ASP A 5 -2.11 -0.82 -6.90
N VAL A 6 -3.14 -0.64 -6.08
CA VAL A 6 -3.44 -1.54 -4.98
C VAL A 6 -4.79 -2.17 -5.26
N VAL A 7 -4.78 -3.49 -5.42
CA VAL A 7 -5.98 -4.31 -5.51
C VAL A 7 -6.22 -4.92 -4.13
N THR A 8 -7.38 -4.64 -3.54
CA THR A 8 -7.82 -5.22 -2.28
C THR A 8 -8.93 -6.21 -2.56
N LEU A 9 -8.67 -7.48 -2.28
CA LEU A 9 -9.60 -8.58 -2.42
C LEU A 9 -10.19 -8.89 -1.05
N THR A 10 -11.50 -8.88 -0.90
CA THR A 10 -12.16 -9.48 0.26
C THR A 10 -12.41 -10.94 -0.05
N VAL A 11 -11.85 -11.84 0.74
CA VAL A 11 -11.84 -13.28 0.44
C VAL A 11 -12.93 -14.02 1.20
N LYS A 12 -13.43 -15.12 0.63
CA LYS A 12 -14.29 -16.07 1.35
C LYS A 12 -13.54 -16.63 2.56
N ILE A 13 -14.27 -16.90 3.64
CA ILE A 13 -13.70 -17.47 4.86
C ILE A 13 -13.00 -18.80 4.53
N GLY A 14 -11.72 -18.91 4.93
CA GLY A 14 -10.91 -20.11 4.67
C GLY A 14 -10.24 -20.17 3.30
N ALA A 15 -10.45 -19.19 2.41
CA ALA A 15 -9.96 -19.26 1.03
C ALA A 15 -8.61 -18.56 0.79
N ASN A 16 -7.93 -18.08 1.85
CA ASN A 16 -6.65 -17.35 1.71
C ASN A 16 -5.59 -18.13 0.92
N ALA A 17 -5.44 -19.43 1.17
CA ALA A 17 -4.45 -20.27 0.49
C ALA A 17 -4.71 -20.34 -1.03
N GLN A 18 -5.96 -20.56 -1.43
CA GLN A 18 -6.35 -20.58 -2.85
C GLN A 18 -6.10 -19.22 -3.53
N VAL A 19 -6.41 -18.11 -2.86
CA VAL A 19 -6.17 -16.77 -3.38
C VAL A 19 -4.66 -16.49 -3.55
N PHE A 20 -3.86 -16.92 -2.57
CA PHE A 20 -2.40 -16.84 -2.64
C PHE A 20 -1.81 -17.65 -3.79
N GLU A 21 -2.26 -18.87 -3.99
CA GLU A 21 -1.86 -19.71 -5.14
C GLU A 21 -2.23 -19.05 -6.47
N GLY A 22 -3.45 -18.51 -6.58
CA GLY A 22 -3.91 -17.79 -7.78
C GLY A 22 -3.04 -16.57 -8.10
N ILE A 23 -2.80 -15.71 -7.10
CA ILE A 23 -1.93 -14.53 -7.25
C ILE A 23 -0.52 -14.94 -7.67
N GLN A 24 0.07 -15.93 -7.00
CA GLN A 24 1.42 -16.41 -7.34
C GLN A 24 1.49 -16.99 -8.76
N ALA A 25 0.48 -17.76 -9.17
CA ALA A 25 0.42 -18.36 -10.50
C ALA A 25 0.14 -17.33 -11.61
N SER A 26 -0.55 -16.23 -11.31
CA SER A 26 -0.89 -15.19 -12.29
C SER A 26 0.32 -14.41 -12.81
N GLY A 27 1.42 -14.37 -12.04
CA GLY A 27 2.65 -13.69 -12.41
C GLY A 27 2.51 -12.18 -12.55
N ASP A 28 3.46 -11.58 -13.27
CA ASP A 28 3.46 -10.15 -13.54
C ASP A 28 2.49 -9.80 -14.69
N PRO A 29 1.67 -8.74 -14.55
CA PRO A 29 0.84 -8.28 -15.66
C PRO A 29 1.72 -7.67 -16.77
N GLN A 30 1.20 -7.63 -18.00
CA GLN A 30 1.94 -7.03 -19.12
C GLN A 30 2.26 -5.55 -18.83
N GLY A 31 3.55 -5.20 -18.84
CA GLY A 31 4.01 -3.83 -18.57
C GLY A 31 3.89 -3.40 -17.09
N GLY A 32 3.61 -4.34 -16.18
CA GLY A 32 3.65 -4.13 -14.75
C GLY A 32 4.43 -5.22 -14.03
N ARG A 33 4.47 -5.12 -12.70
CA ARG A 33 5.22 -6.02 -11.83
C ARG A 33 4.56 -6.11 -10.47
N LEU A 34 4.46 -7.31 -9.91
CA LEU A 34 4.09 -7.54 -8.51
C LEU A 34 5.19 -6.98 -7.60
N LEU A 35 4.81 -6.12 -6.67
CA LEU A 35 5.73 -5.53 -5.69
C LEU A 35 5.43 -6.04 -4.28
N GLY A 36 4.18 -6.34 -3.95
CA GLY A 36 3.86 -6.96 -2.68
C GLY A 36 2.48 -7.58 -2.64
N CYS A 37 2.33 -8.58 -1.78
CA CYS A 37 1.08 -9.25 -1.48
C CYS A 37 1.01 -9.48 0.04
N TRP A 38 -0.03 -8.99 0.69
CA TRP A 38 -0.20 -9.12 2.14
C TRP A 38 -1.63 -9.53 2.48
N TYR A 39 -1.84 -10.13 3.64
CA TYR A 39 -3.17 -10.29 4.22
C TYR A 39 -3.34 -9.41 5.46
N SER A 40 -4.55 -8.91 5.68
CA SER A 40 -4.91 -8.12 6.86
C SER A 40 -4.94 -8.98 8.13
N ASP A 41 -4.24 -8.54 9.17
CA ASP A 41 -4.23 -9.20 10.50
C ASP A 41 -4.90 -8.32 11.57
N ILE A 42 -4.60 -7.01 11.60
CA ILE A 42 -5.29 -6.04 12.47
C ILE A 42 -5.95 -4.98 11.61
N GLY A 43 -7.26 -4.80 11.77
CA GLY A 43 -8.09 -3.91 10.95
C GLY A 43 -9.27 -4.68 10.36
N THR A 44 -9.66 -4.38 9.12
CA THR A 44 -10.67 -5.17 8.40
C THR A 44 -10.06 -6.51 8.01
N LEU A 45 -10.58 -7.60 8.58
CA LEU A 45 -10.10 -8.96 8.35
C LEU A 45 -10.58 -9.53 7.01
N GLY A 46 -9.94 -10.62 6.58
CA GLY A 46 -10.31 -11.33 5.35
C GLY A 46 -9.97 -10.55 4.09
N GLN A 47 -8.98 -9.66 4.15
CA GLN A 47 -8.53 -8.88 2.99
C GLN A 47 -7.12 -9.31 2.56
N VAL A 48 -6.95 -9.49 1.25
CA VAL A 48 -5.65 -9.64 0.59
C VAL A 48 -5.37 -8.37 -0.21
N LEU A 49 -4.22 -7.75 0.03
CA LEU A 49 -3.78 -6.52 -0.64
C LEU A 49 -2.64 -6.88 -1.59
N VAL A 50 -2.79 -6.52 -2.87
CA VAL A 50 -1.80 -6.73 -3.93
C VAL A 50 -1.34 -5.37 -4.44
N LEU A 51 -0.06 -5.05 -4.27
CA LEU A 51 0.59 -3.85 -4.81
C LEU A 51 1.33 -4.21 -6.09
N ARG A 52 1.04 -3.49 -7.18
CA ARG A 52 1.75 -3.63 -8.46
C ARG A 52 2.26 -2.29 -8.94
N GLY A 53 3.41 -2.29 -9.58
CA GLY A 53 3.98 -1.13 -10.27
C GLY A 53 3.81 -1.26 -11.78
N TYR A 54 3.64 -0.14 -12.48
CA TYR A 54 3.47 -0.11 -13.94
C TYR A 54 4.49 0.81 -14.62
N ALA A 55 4.89 0.44 -15.83
CA ALA A 55 5.79 1.22 -16.66
C ALA A 55 5.09 2.38 -17.39
N SER A 56 3.77 2.32 -17.56
CA SER A 56 2.98 3.36 -18.24
C SER A 56 1.52 3.36 -17.79
N GLU A 57 0.83 4.50 -17.99
CA GLU A 57 -0.62 4.63 -17.82
C GLU A 57 -1.39 3.63 -18.68
N ALA A 58 -0.95 3.43 -19.93
CA ALA A 58 -1.57 2.50 -20.86
C ALA A 58 -1.55 1.06 -20.32
N ALA A 59 -0.43 0.62 -19.74
CA ALA A 59 -0.32 -0.70 -19.13
C ALA A 59 -1.24 -0.86 -17.91
N LEU A 60 -1.28 0.15 -17.03
CA LEU A 60 -2.16 0.16 -15.87
C LEU A 60 -3.64 0.07 -16.28
N VAL A 61 -4.06 0.91 -17.24
CA VAL A 61 -5.44 0.95 -17.73
C VAL A 61 -5.81 -0.34 -18.46
N ALA A 62 -4.91 -0.90 -19.27
CA ALA A 62 -5.15 -2.17 -19.96
C ALA A 62 -5.38 -3.32 -18.97
N GLU A 63 -4.55 -3.41 -17.94
CA GLU A 63 -4.68 -4.44 -16.90
C GLU A 63 -5.96 -4.26 -16.07
N ARG A 64 -6.33 -3.01 -15.76
CA ARG A 64 -7.59 -2.72 -15.08
C ARG A 64 -8.80 -3.17 -15.90
N LYS A 65 -8.81 -2.89 -17.22
CA LYS A 65 -9.87 -3.34 -18.13
C LYS A 65 -9.93 -4.86 -18.20
N ARG A 66 -8.79 -5.52 -18.37
CA ARG A 66 -8.71 -6.99 -18.40
C ARG A 66 -9.35 -7.61 -17.15
N MET A 67 -8.93 -7.17 -15.97
CA MET A 67 -9.43 -7.69 -14.70
C MET A 67 -10.95 -7.46 -14.52
N LEU A 68 -11.47 -6.29 -14.90
CA LEU A 68 -12.90 -5.97 -14.79
C LEU A 68 -13.76 -6.75 -15.80
N LEU A 69 -13.26 -6.99 -17.01
CA LEU A 69 -14.01 -7.70 -18.06
C LEU A 69 -13.98 -9.21 -17.85
N GLU A 70 -12.87 -9.78 -17.38
CA GLU A 70 -12.76 -11.22 -17.12
C GLU A 70 -13.55 -11.65 -15.87
N GLY A 71 -13.71 -10.78 -14.87
CA GLY A 71 -14.38 -11.10 -13.62
C GLY A 71 -13.66 -12.15 -12.76
N ASN A 72 -12.41 -12.49 -13.11
CA ASN A 72 -11.61 -13.52 -12.46
C ASN A 72 -10.24 -12.95 -12.04
N PRO A 73 -10.20 -12.03 -11.06
CA PRO A 73 -8.96 -11.38 -10.65
C PRO A 73 -7.95 -12.44 -10.20
N PHE A 74 -6.75 -12.39 -10.78
CA PHE A 74 -5.65 -13.32 -10.50
C PHE A 74 -5.99 -14.81 -10.64
N GLY A 75 -7.02 -15.16 -11.41
CA GLY A 75 -7.45 -16.55 -11.58
C GLY A 75 -8.14 -17.17 -10.36
N CYS A 76 -8.50 -16.37 -9.34
CA CYS A 76 -9.10 -16.87 -8.10
C CYS A 76 -10.50 -16.30 -7.80
N GLY A 77 -11.26 -15.88 -8.83
CA GLY A 77 -12.56 -15.20 -8.71
C GLY A 77 -13.59 -15.94 -7.86
N ASP A 78 -13.64 -17.27 -7.93
CA ASP A 78 -14.54 -18.09 -7.11
C ASP A 78 -14.26 -17.99 -5.60
N ALA A 79 -13.08 -17.54 -5.19
CA ALA A 79 -12.70 -17.34 -3.80
C ALA A 79 -12.96 -15.91 -3.30
N ILE A 80 -13.38 -14.99 -4.17
CA ILE A 80 -13.51 -13.56 -3.87
C ILE A 80 -14.97 -13.17 -3.57
N VAL A 81 -15.15 -12.31 -2.58
CA VAL A 81 -16.44 -11.70 -2.19
C VAL A 81 -16.56 -10.28 -2.74
N ASP A 82 -15.48 -9.50 -2.68
CA ASP A 82 -15.45 -8.12 -3.14
C ASP A 82 -14.05 -7.77 -3.69
N VAL A 83 -14.00 -6.85 -4.64
CA VAL A 83 -12.77 -6.35 -5.25
C VAL A 83 -12.79 -4.83 -5.24
N LYS A 84 -11.81 -4.23 -4.56
CA LYS A 84 -11.54 -2.80 -4.62
C LYS A 84 -10.22 -2.55 -5.30
N THR A 85 -10.18 -1.50 -6.10
CA THR A 85 -8.99 -1.16 -6.87
C THR A 85 -8.75 0.33 -6.78
N ALA A 86 -7.50 0.73 -6.58
CA ALA A 86 -7.11 2.12 -6.56
C ALA A 86 -5.77 2.30 -7.28
N SER A 87 -5.69 3.34 -8.09
CA SER A 87 -4.49 3.74 -8.81
C SER A 87 -3.81 4.88 -8.06
N TYR A 88 -2.48 4.87 -8.03
CA TYR A 88 -1.70 5.82 -7.26
C TYR A 88 -0.50 6.34 -8.07
N ALA A 89 -0.13 7.58 -7.77
CA ALA A 89 1.17 8.14 -8.11
C ALA A 89 2.00 8.31 -6.84
N LEU A 90 3.29 7.98 -6.93
CA LEU A 90 4.23 8.11 -5.83
C LEU A 90 4.46 9.59 -5.47
N PHE A 91 4.73 9.87 -4.20
CA PHE A 91 5.23 11.19 -3.80
C PHE A 91 6.52 11.49 -4.58
N PRO A 92 6.64 12.64 -5.26
CA PRO A 92 7.69 12.85 -6.27
C PRO A 92 9.13 12.73 -5.78
N PHE A 93 9.38 12.95 -4.48
CA PHE A 93 10.72 12.90 -3.89
C PHE A 93 11.16 11.49 -3.47
N LEU A 94 10.24 10.51 -3.48
CA LEU A 94 10.56 9.14 -3.09
C LEU A 94 11.12 8.34 -4.27
N PRO A 95 12.08 7.42 -4.02
CA PRO A 95 12.54 6.50 -5.06
C PRO A 95 11.43 5.51 -5.44
N PRO A 96 11.46 4.94 -6.66
CA PRO A 96 10.54 3.88 -7.05
C PRO A 96 10.52 2.74 -6.02
N ILE A 97 9.33 2.22 -5.75
CA ILE A 97 9.15 1.06 -4.88
C ILE A 97 9.78 -0.17 -5.54
N GLU A 98 10.72 -0.79 -4.84
CA GLU A 98 11.41 -2.03 -5.25
C GLU A 98 11.17 -3.16 -4.24
N PRO A 99 11.24 -4.43 -4.66
CA PRO A 99 11.22 -5.57 -3.75
C PRO A 99 12.29 -5.48 -2.66
N ALA A 100 11.93 -5.84 -1.44
CA ALA A 100 12.83 -5.80 -0.29
C ALA A 100 12.36 -6.78 0.79
N VAL A 101 13.30 -7.22 1.62
CA VAL A 101 13.02 -8.05 2.80
C VAL A 101 13.23 -7.20 4.05
N HIS A 102 12.13 -6.88 4.72
CA HIS A 102 12.06 -6.14 5.96
C HIS A 102 11.61 -7.00 7.15
N GLY A 103 10.91 -8.12 6.90
CA GLY A 103 10.52 -9.12 7.88
C GLY A 103 9.41 -8.65 8.82
N GLY A 104 8.35 -9.47 9.00
CA GLY A 104 7.37 -9.32 10.07
C GLY A 104 6.00 -8.80 9.60
N ILE A 105 5.79 -7.49 9.66
CA ILE A 105 4.50 -6.86 9.40
C ILE A 105 4.64 -5.58 8.57
N TYR A 106 3.55 -5.19 7.92
CA TYR A 106 3.44 -3.97 7.14
C TYR A 106 2.23 -3.17 7.60
N GLU A 107 2.46 -1.95 8.09
CA GLU A 107 1.39 -1.00 8.44
C GLU A 107 0.99 -0.21 7.19
N MET A 108 -0.22 -0.47 6.69
CA MET A 108 -0.86 0.24 5.59
C MET A 108 -1.69 1.39 6.17
N ARG A 109 -1.35 2.64 5.86
CA ARG A 109 -2.06 3.81 6.39
C ARG A 109 -2.66 4.63 5.26
N VAL A 110 -3.99 4.77 5.26
CA VAL A 110 -4.74 5.51 4.24
C VAL A 110 -5.34 6.76 4.86
N TYR A 111 -4.87 7.92 4.42
CA TYR A 111 -5.24 9.22 5.00
C TYR A 111 -5.94 10.09 3.97
N GLY A 112 -7.13 10.57 4.32
CA GLY A 112 -7.79 11.64 3.60
C GLY A 112 -7.06 12.97 3.82
N THR A 113 -7.03 13.81 2.80
CA THR A 113 -6.46 15.16 2.88
C THR A 113 -7.56 16.20 2.71
N LYS A 114 -7.34 17.40 3.23
CA LYS A 114 -8.18 18.56 2.92
C LYS A 114 -8.05 18.89 1.44
N LEU A 115 -9.15 19.32 0.82
CA LEU A 115 -9.13 19.75 -0.58
C LEU A 115 -8.09 20.87 -0.77
N GLY A 116 -7.26 20.75 -1.81
CA GLY A 116 -6.18 21.70 -2.10
C GLY A 116 -4.97 21.63 -1.15
N SER A 117 -4.91 20.64 -0.25
CA SER A 117 -3.79 20.47 0.70
C SER A 117 -2.81 19.33 0.37
N LEU A 118 -2.98 18.66 -0.78
CA LEU A 118 -2.15 17.51 -1.13
C LEU A 118 -0.68 17.92 -1.33
N GLN A 119 -0.41 19.01 -2.05
CA GLN A 119 0.96 19.49 -2.28
C GLN A 119 1.64 19.85 -0.97
N GLN A 120 0.95 20.56 -0.08
CA GLN A 120 1.46 20.91 1.26
C GLN A 120 1.74 19.65 2.08
N THR A 121 0.91 18.61 1.94
CA THR A 121 1.15 17.30 2.57
C THR A 121 2.44 16.67 2.02
N ILE A 122 2.67 16.72 0.72
CA ILE A 122 3.90 16.23 0.08
C ILE A 122 5.11 17.01 0.59
N ASP A 123 5.05 18.34 0.62
CA ASP A 123 6.16 19.21 1.02
C ASP A 123 6.60 18.97 2.47
N VAL A 124 5.65 18.82 3.41
CA VAL A 124 5.99 18.52 4.81
C VAL A 124 6.51 17.09 4.99
N TRP A 125 6.03 16.14 4.17
CA TRP A 125 6.56 14.78 4.15
C TRP A 125 8.00 14.76 3.63
N GLU A 126 8.30 15.47 2.55
CA GLU A 126 9.64 15.58 1.97
C GLU A 126 10.67 16.04 3.00
N GLN A 127 10.31 16.99 3.85
CA GLN A 127 11.16 17.49 4.93
C GLN A 127 11.35 16.47 6.07
N ALA A 128 10.31 15.70 6.42
CA ALA A 128 10.32 14.84 7.61
C ALA A 128 10.81 13.41 7.34
N VAL A 129 10.61 12.88 6.13
CA VAL A 129 10.96 11.50 5.77
C VAL A 129 12.44 11.18 5.96
N PRO A 130 13.42 12.03 5.56
CA PRO A 130 14.85 11.71 5.70
C PRO A 130 15.30 11.35 7.13
N GLU A 131 14.79 12.04 8.15
CA GLU A 131 15.06 11.70 9.54
C GLU A 131 14.23 10.49 10.02
N ARG A 132 12.96 10.40 9.58
CA ARG A 132 12.08 9.29 9.98
C ARG A 132 12.60 7.93 9.52
N ILE A 133 13.14 7.84 8.31
CA ILE A 133 13.58 6.56 7.74
C ILE A 133 14.85 5.99 8.39
N LYS A 134 15.56 6.80 9.20
CA LYS A 134 16.66 6.32 10.05
C LYS A 134 16.18 5.40 11.18
N ARG A 135 14.88 5.44 11.51
CA ARG A 135 14.27 4.64 12.59
C ARG A 135 13.58 3.38 12.07
N SER A 136 12.89 3.49 10.93
CA SER A 136 12.17 2.39 10.27
C SER A 136 12.11 2.65 8.77
N PRO A 137 12.21 1.63 7.91
CA PRO A 137 12.09 1.82 6.46
C PRO A 137 10.73 2.42 6.08
N LEU A 138 10.67 3.06 4.91
CA LEU A 138 9.43 3.48 4.24
C LEU A 138 9.40 2.80 2.88
N VAL A 139 8.39 1.96 2.63
CA VAL A 139 8.22 1.33 1.30
C VAL A 139 7.77 2.36 0.29
N GLY A 140 6.84 3.24 0.67
CA GLY A 140 6.38 4.32 -0.18
C GLY A 140 5.26 5.14 0.46
N ALA A 141 5.07 6.35 -0.07
CA ALA A 141 3.90 7.19 0.15
C ALA A 141 3.36 7.65 -1.21
N MET A 142 2.10 7.37 -1.51
CA MET A 142 1.51 7.54 -2.83
C MET A 142 0.11 8.15 -2.71
N TYR A 143 -0.23 9.15 -3.53
CA TYR A 143 -1.55 9.74 -3.55
C TYR A 143 -2.47 9.04 -4.56
N ALA A 144 -3.73 8.89 -4.19
CA ALA A 144 -4.72 8.22 -5.03
C ALA A 144 -5.09 9.12 -6.22
N LEU A 145 -5.17 8.53 -7.41
CA LEU A 145 -5.63 9.16 -8.63
C LEU A 145 -7.13 8.93 -8.87
N ASP A 146 -7.71 7.93 -8.19
CA ASP A 146 -9.09 7.50 -8.35
C ASP A 146 -9.70 6.96 -7.04
N GLY A 147 -10.98 6.60 -7.12
CA GLY A 147 -11.80 6.19 -5.97
C GLY A 147 -12.07 7.36 -5.03
N ASP A 148 -11.99 7.12 -3.73
CA ASP A 148 -12.21 8.16 -2.72
C ASP A 148 -11.04 9.15 -2.70
N VAL A 149 -11.19 10.32 -3.31
CA VAL A 149 -10.13 11.35 -3.38
C VAL A 149 -10.59 12.66 -2.71
N PRO A 150 -9.67 13.46 -2.13
CA PRO A 150 -8.21 13.28 -2.11
C PRO A 150 -7.72 12.49 -0.88
N ARG A 151 -6.86 11.49 -1.12
CA ARG A 151 -6.22 10.68 -0.08
C ARG A 151 -4.85 10.20 -0.52
N PHE A 152 -4.05 9.72 0.43
CA PHE A 152 -2.80 9.03 0.14
C PHE A 152 -2.62 7.77 1.00
N LEU A 153 -1.89 6.80 0.48
CA LEU A 153 -1.47 5.58 1.14
C LEU A 153 0.01 5.69 1.49
N ASN A 154 0.40 5.34 2.71
CA ASN A 154 1.79 5.14 3.10
C ASN A 154 1.97 3.76 3.72
N ILE A 155 3.11 3.13 3.43
CA ILE A 155 3.39 1.72 3.74
C ILE A 155 4.68 1.63 4.57
N TRP A 156 4.56 1.15 5.81
CA TRP A 156 5.68 1.06 6.75
C TRP A 156 5.91 -0.40 7.19
N PRO A 157 7.05 -1.00 6.86
CA PRO A 157 7.42 -2.31 7.38
C PRO A 157 8.02 -2.22 8.79
N TYR A 158 7.79 -3.26 9.61
CA TYR A 158 8.36 -3.43 10.95
C TYR A 158 8.55 -4.91 11.25
N ALA A 159 9.54 -5.25 12.09
CA ALA A 159 9.79 -6.62 12.52
C ALA A 159 8.61 -7.21 13.33
N SER A 160 7.91 -6.37 14.09
CA SER A 160 6.76 -6.77 14.90
C SER A 160 5.86 -5.58 15.26
N VAL A 161 4.66 -5.86 15.79
CA VAL A 161 3.75 -4.84 16.32
C VAL A 161 4.36 -4.08 17.51
N ASP A 162 5.17 -4.76 18.32
CA ASP A 162 5.86 -4.15 19.47
C ASP A 162 6.94 -3.17 19.00
N GLU A 163 7.76 -3.57 18.01
CA GLU A 163 8.76 -2.69 17.42
C GLU A 163 8.09 -1.47 16.79
N ARG A 164 7.02 -1.69 16.01
CA ARG A 164 6.20 -0.63 15.43
C ARG A 164 5.73 0.37 16.50
N SER A 165 5.25 -0.13 17.64
CA SER A 165 4.74 0.72 18.73
C SER A 165 5.86 1.51 19.40
N ARG A 166 7.00 0.87 19.67
CA ARG A 166 8.20 1.51 20.23
C ARG A 166 8.75 2.61 19.32
N ILE A 167 9.03 2.31 18.05
CA ILE A 167 9.60 3.29 17.09
C ILE A 167 8.70 4.51 16.94
N ARG A 168 7.38 4.30 16.91
CA ARG A 168 6.43 5.41 16.81
C ARG A 168 6.41 6.29 18.04
N ALA A 169 6.44 5.70 19.24
CA ALA A 169 6.52 6.45 20.48
C ALA A 169 7.81 7.28 20.55
N GLU A 170 8.95 6.69 20.17
CA GLU A 170 10.24 7.39 20.08
C GLU A 170 10.21 8.54 19.07
N ALA A 171 9.70 8.31 17.85
CA ALA A 171 9.63 9.35 16.83
C ALA A 171 8.73 10.53 17.23
N VAL A 172 7.67 10.28 18.00
CA VAL A 172 6.83 11.33 18.58
C VAL A 172 7.56 12.09 19.68
N LYS A 173 8.17 11.36 20.62
CA LYS A 173 8.95 11.94 21.72
C LYS A 173 10.07 12.85 21.20
N ASP A 174 10.74 12.44 20.13
CA ASP A 174 11.87 13.16 19.54
C ASP A 174 11.41 14.26 18.55
N GLY A 175 10.11 14.46 18.38
CA GLY A 175 9.55 15.51 17.49
C GLY A 175 9.79 15.26 15.99
N ILE A 176 10.21 14.05 15.61
CA ILE A 176 10.48 13.65 14.22
C ILE A 176 9.16 13.40 13.47
N TRP A 177 8.16 12.86 14.16
CA TRP A 177 6.87 12.49 13.55
C TRP A 177 5.69 12.74 14.49
N PRO A 178 4.53 13.23 14.00
CA PRO A 178 4.17 13.52 12.60
C PRO A 178 4.94 14.72 12.02
N PRO A 179 4.96 14.88 10.67
CA PRO A 179 5.56 16.05 10.05
C PRO A 179 4.97 17.33 10.63
N LYS A 180 5.81 18.33 10.90
CA LYS A 180 5.37 19.62 11.43
C LYS A 180 4.33 20.25 10.49
N GLY A 181 3.15 20.57 11.02
CA GLY A 181 2.01 21.09 10.24
C GLY A 181 1.23 20.02 9.44
N GLY A 182 1.79 18.84 9.22
CA GLY A 182 1.15 17.75 8.46
C GLY A 182 -0.25 17.36 8.94
N PRO A 183 -0.48 17.10 10.25
CA PRO A 183 -1.80 16.75 10.77
C PRO A 183 -2.90 17.77 10.46
N ALA A 184 -2.57 19.05 10.31
CA ALA A 184 -3.55 20.09 10.01
C ALA A 184 -4.15 19.94 8.60
N HIS A 185 -3.54 19.15 7.72
CA HIS A 185 -3.99 18.89 6.35
C HIS A 185 -4.79 17.60 6.21
N LEU A 186 -4.95 16.80 7.27
CA LEU A 186 -5.62 15.50 7.21
C LEU A 186 -7.10 15.60 7.60
N THR A 187 -7.93 14.70 7.05
CA THR A 187 -9.37 14.63 7.32
C THR A 187 -9.80 13.29 7.92
N THR A 188 -9.30 12.18 7.38
CA THR A 188 -9.57 10.83 7.87
C THR A 188 -8.27 10.05 8.00
N MET A 189 -8.23 9.08 8.91
CA MET A 189 -7.06 8.24 9.12
C MET A 189 -7.48 6.81 9.35
N ALA A 190 -7.05 5.89 8.48
CA ALA A 190 -7.17 4.45 8.67
C ALA A 190 -5.78 3.81 8.75
N SER A 191 -5.67 2.72 9.50
CA SER A 191 -4.44 1.98 9.70
C SER A 191 -4.75 0.48 9.78
N THR A 192 -4.10 -0.31 8.95
CA THR A 192 -4.23 -1.77 8.90
C THR A 192 -2.85 -2.39 9.06
N ILE A 193 -2.71 -3.37 9.95
CA ILE A 193 -1.50 -4.20 10.03
C ILE A 193 -1.72 -5.41 9.15
N CYS A 194 -0.81 -5.61 8.21
CA CYS A 194 -0.83 -6.72 7.28
C CYS A 194 0.43 -7.58 7.44
N VAL A 195 0.30 -8.87 7.12
CA VAL A 195 1.41 -9.83 7.12
C VAL A 195 1.71 -10.22 5.67
N PRO A 196 2.98 -10.24 5.23
CA PRO A 196 3.32 -10.57 3.85
C PRO A 196 3.01 -12.04 3.55
N ALA A 197 2.49 -12.29 2.35
CA ALA A 197 2.41 -13.65 1.82
C ALA A 197 3.83 -14.22 1.61
N PRO A 198 4.03 -15.56 1.70
CA PRO A 198 5.36 -16.16 1.57
C PRO A 198 6.11 -15.82 0.27
N PHE A 199 5.37 -15.63 -0.83
CA PHE A 199 5.91 -15.27 -2.14
C PHE A 199 6.00 -13.75 -2.38
N SER A 200 5.56 -12.92 -1.43
CA SER A 200 5.54 -11.47 -1.59
C SER A 200 6.97 -10.95 -1.88
N PRO A 201 7.15 -10.13 -2.93
CA PRO A 201 8.45 -9.50 -3.19
C PRO A 201 8.86 -8.50 -2.09
N LEU A 202 7.90 -7.82 -1.50
CA LEU A 202 8.03 -7.07 -0.24
C LEU A 202 7.61 -7.96 0.93
N ARG A 203 8.56 -8.51 1.70
CA ARG A 203 8.29 -9.42 2.82
C ARG A 203 9.13 -9.16 4.06
#